data_AF-C5BJF8-F1
#
_entry.id   AF-C5BJF8-F1
#
_cell.length_a   1.000
_cell.length_b   1.000
_cell.length_c   1.000
_cell.angle_alpha   90.00
_cell.angle_beta   90.00
_cell.angle_gamma   90.00
#
_symmetry.space_group_name_H-M   'P 1'
#
loop_
_entity.id
_entity.type
_entity.pdbx_description
1 polymer ?
#
loop_
_entity_poly.entity_id
_entity_poly.type
_entity_poly.pdbx_seq_one_letter_code
_entity_poly.pdbx_strand_id
1 'polypeptide(L)' 'MNRVWAVTSQTNSRSIRLLQKTGFLSKRTTEALGSIDYFFEFRL' A
#
# COMPACT_ATOMS: atom_id res chain seq x y z
N MET A 1 7.23 -17.23 -8.34
CA MET A 1 7.47 -16.15 -7.36
C MET A 1 6.14 -15.50 -7.04
N ASN A 2 5.61 -15.69 -5.83
CA ASN A 2 4.30 -15.18 -5.45
C ASN A 2 4.44 -13.74 -4.94
N ARG A 3 3.61 -12.83 -5.46
CA ARG A 3 3.55 -11.43 -5.05
C ARG A 3 2.16 -11.11 -4.54
N VAL A 4 2.09 -10.41 -3.42
CA VAL A 4 0.83 -9.93 -2.83
C VAL A 4 0.81 -8.41 -2.93
N TRP A 5 -0.32 -7.86 -3.35
CA TRP A 5 -0.52 -6.42 -3.50
C TRP A 5 -1.57 -5.94 -2.51
N ALA A 6 -1.35 -4.76 -1.92
CA ALA A 6 -2.31 -4.09 -1.06
C ALA A 6 -2.45 -2.62 -1.45
N VAL A 7 -3.66 -2.08 -1.31
CA VAL A 7 -4.00 -0.69 -1.63
C VAL A 7 -4.69 -0.06 -0.42
N THR A 8 -4.30 1.16 -0.08
CA THR A 8 -4.96 1.94 0.97
C THR A 8 -4.88 3.42 0.67
N SER A 9 -5.92 4.17 1.05
CA SER A 9 -5.89 5.63 0.96
C SER A 9 -4.74 6.22 1.77
N GLN A 10 -4.15 7.30 1.26
CA GLN A 10 -3.09 8.07 1.91
C GLN A 10 -3.50 8.58 3.30
N THR A 11 -4.79 8.85 3.52
CA THR A 11 -5.29 9.33 4.82
C THR A 11 -5.42 8.21 5.86
N ASN A 12 -5.39 6.94 5.45
CA ASN A 12 -5.48 5.79 6.33
C ASN A 12 -4.10 5.40 6.91
N SER A 13 -3.60 6.25 7.80
CA SER A 13 -2.31 6.09 8.49
C SER A 13 -2.16 4.76 9.23
N ARG A 14 -3.27 4.20 9.74
CA ARG A 14 -3.27 2.91 10.46
C ARG A 14 -2.94 1.75 9.53
N SER A 15 -3.61 1.66 8.39
CA SER A 15 -3.34 0.61 7.39
C SER A 15 -1.94 0.74 6.81
N ILE A 16 -1.47 1.96 6.52
CA ILE A 16 -0.12 2.22 6.03
C ILE A 16 0.93 1.66 7.01
N ARG A 17 0.81 2.00 8.30
CA ARG A 17 1.75 1.54 9.32
C ARG A 17 1.71 0.03 9.51
N LEU A 18 0.53 -0.59 9.45
CA LEU A 18 0.39 -2.03 9.51
C LEU A 18 1.12 -2.71 8.35
N LEU A 19 0.88 -2.26 7.11
CA LEU A 19 1.50 -2.81 5.91
C LEU A 19 3.03 -2.72 5.97
N GLN A 20 3.57 -1.56 6.34
CA GLN A 20 5.00 -1.36 6.55
C GLN A 20 5.57 -2.32 7.62
N LYS A 21 4.88 -2.49 8.75
CA LYS A 21 5.30 -3.39 9.83
C LYS A 21 5.29 -4.87 9.39
N THR A 22 4.38 -5.24 8.50
CA THR A 22 4.27 -6.60 7.94
C THR A 22 5.24 -6.88 6.79
N GLY A 23 6.11 -5.93 6.43
CA GLY A 23 7.14 -6.12 5.40
C GLY A 23 6.69 -5.77 3.98
N PHE A 24 5.50 -5.20 3.80
CA PHE A 24 5.09 -4.66 2.51
C PHE A 24 5.90 -3.39 2.18
N LEU A 25 6.35 -3.29 0.94
CA LEU A 25 7.09 -2.13 0.43
C LEU A 25 6.16 -1.23 -0.37
N SER A 26 6.18 0.07 -0.07
CA SER A 26 5.44 1.06 -0.86
C SER A 26 6.09 1.21 -2.24
N LYS A 27 5.26 1.19 -3.30
CA LYS A 27 5.73 1.18 -4.69
C LYS A 27 5.34 2.45 -5.45
N ARG A 28 4.08 2.85 -5.39
CA ARG A 28 3.53 3.99 -6.15
C ARG A 28 2.30 4.57 -5.47
N THR A 29 2.03 5.84 -5.73
CA THR A 29 0.73 6.47 -5.51
C THR A 29 -0.09 6.40 -6.80
N THR A 30 -1.41 6.19 -6.70
CA THR A 30 -2.34 6.49 -7.80
C THR A 30 -3.33 7.54 -7.34
N GLU A 31 -3.68 8.45 -8.24
CA GLU A 31 -4.82 9.34 -8.05
C GLU A 31 -6.03 8.72 -8.74
N ALA A 32 -7.00 8.28 -7.94
CA ALA A 32 -8.29 7.81 -8.42
C ALA A 32 -9.38 8.64 -7.74
N LEU A 33 -10.29 9.21 -8.54
CA LEU A 33 -11.48 9.91 -8.06
C LEU A 33 -11.20 11.03 -7.03
N GLY A 34 -10.06 11.73 -7.15
CA GLY A 34 -9.67 12.81 -6.24
C GLY A 34 -9.06 12.35 -4.90
N SER A 35 -8.81 11.05 -4.74
CA SER A 35 -8.06 10.49 -3.61
C SER A 35 -6.74 9.88 -4.06
N ILE A 36 -5.69 10.12 -3.28
CA ILE A 36 -4.38 9.48 -3.46
C ILE A 36 -4.38 8.17 -2.68
N ASP A 37 -4.19 7.05 -3.39
CA ASP A 37 -4.02 5.73 -2.79
C ASP A 37 -2.56 5.27 -2.89
N TYR A 38 -2.08 4.60 -1.85
CA TYR A 38 -0.77 3.96 -1.81
C TYR A 38 -0.86 2.49 -2.21
N PHE A 39 0.07 2.07 -3.08
CA PHE A 39 0.26 0.68 -3.48
C PHE A 39 1.44 0.06 -2.74
N PHE A 40 1.21 -1.14 -2.23
CA PHE A 40 2.16 -1.92 -1.45
C PHE A 40 2.38 -3.29 -2.11
N GLU A 41 3.64 -3.74 -2.17
CA GLU A 41 4.04 -5.06 -2.68
C GLU A 41 4.71 -5.86 -1.56
N PHE A 42 4.31 -7.13 -1.39
CA PHE A 42 5.01 -8.11 -0.56
C PHE A 42 5.43 -9.31 -1.41
N ARG A 43 6.65 -9.79 -1.18
CA ARG A 43 7.20 -10.98 -1.85
C ARG A 43 7.24 -12.11 -0.83
N LEU A 44 6.58 -13.23 -1.18
CA LEU A 44 6.63 -14.49 -0.44
C LEU A 44 7.89 -15.28 -0.76
#